data_AF-A0A9E0SVF1-F1
#
_entry.id   AF-A0A9E0SVF1-F1
#
_cell.length_a   1.000
_cell.length_b   1.000
_cell.length_c   1.000
_cell.angle_alpha   90.00
_cell.angle_beta   90.00
_cell.angle_gamma   90.00
#
_symmetry.space_group_name_H-M   'P 1'
#
loop_
_entity.id
_entity.type
_entity.pdbx_description
1 polymer ?
#
loop_
_entity_poly.entity_id
_entity_poly.type
_entity_poly.pdbx_seq_one_letter_code
_entity_poly.pdbx_strand_id
1 'polypeptide(L)'
;MNMQPGDGATTTQIVACAVWCCDKKNYVLKKKGRKVSQNCSRLGSKKHSCVTHALREHKNGKMTTRSKYPGVRVPKCAEPVRVDGETVMAKPDTILDGNRSVDAKFPCDSDKVKEINKGVGFGEPAIYRSERAGRTLMKDKEDKIYREIPGIKSSTTMTPERAEKVIHEDCECN
;
A
#
# COMPACT_ATOMS: atom_id res chain seq x y z
N MET A 1 2.54 12.50 -5.88
CA MET A 1 1.26 12.42 -5.18
C MET A 1 1.52 13.03 -3.85
N ASN A 2 0.85 14.13 -3.58
CA ASN A 2 0.94 14.85 -2.34
C ASN A 2 -0.34 14.52 -1.58
N MET A 3 -0.26 13.52 -0.71
CA MET A 3 -1.30 13.35 0.29
C MET A 3 -1.03 14.31 1.45
N GLN A 4 -2.10 14.83 2.03
CA GLN A 4 -2.05 15.62 3.25
C GLN A 4 -3.01 14.98 4.26
N PRO A 5 -2.49 14.17 5.20
CA PRO A 5 -3.25 13.77 6.38
C PRO A 5 -3.58 15.02 7.20
N GLY A 6 -4.75 15.05 7.85
CA GLY A 6 -5.17 16.14 8.72
C GLY A 6 -4.20 16.40 9.88
N ASP A 7 -4.26 17.60 10.43
CA ASP A 7 -3.41 17.99 11.54
C ASP A 7 -3.64 17.08 12.76
N GLY A 8 -2.56 16.59 13.36
CA GLY A 8 -2.63 15.65 14.48
C GLY A 8 -3.03 14.21 14.09
N ALA A 9 -3.09 13.88 12.79
CA ALA A 9 -3.41 12.54 12.34
C ALA A 9 -2.50 11.47 12.98
N THR A 10 -3.12 10.42 13.51
CA THR A 10 -2.41 9.26 14.04
C THR A 10 -1.60 8.55 12.96
N THR A 11 -0.58 7.77 13.35
CA THR A 11 0.22 6.95 12.43
C THR A 11 -0.64 6.03 11.56
N THR A 12 -1.79 5.58 12.08
CA THR A 12 -2.77 4.77 11.34
C THR A 12 -3.54 5.58 10.30
N GLN A 13 -4.00 6.79 10.65
CA GLN A 13 -4.68 7.68 9.72
C GLN A 13 -3.75 8.15 8.60
N ILE A 14 -2.46 8.37 8.89
CA ILE A 14 -1.45 8.69 7.87
C ILE A 14 -1.32 7.57 6.83
N VAL A 15 -1.20 6.31 7.27
CA VAL A 15 -1.13 5.17 6.34
C VAL A 15 -2.45 4.95 5.61
N ALA A 16 -3.59 5.10 6.30
CA ALA A 16 -4.91 5.02 5.68
C ALA A 16 -5.05 6.07 4.56
N CYS A 17 -4.65 7.32 4.83
CA CYS A 17 -4.65 8.40 3.84
C CYS A 17 -3.81 8.02 2.61
N ALA A 18 -2.61 7.45 2.81
CA ALA A 18 -1.76 6.96 1.72
C ALA A 18 -2.45 5.88 0.88
N VAL A 19 -3.05 4.89 1.53
CA VAL A 19 -3.73 3.78 0.85
C VAL A 19 -4.93 4.29 0.06
N TRP A 20 -5.77 5.12 0.67
CA TRP A 20 -6.97 5.67 0.02
C TRP A 20 -6.63 6.56 -1.17
N CYS A 21 -5.69 7.48 -0.99
CA CYS A 21 -5.19 8.34 -2.06
C CYS A 21 -4.58 7.55 -3.22
N CYS A 22 -3.73 6.58 -2.91
CA CYS A 22 -3.11 5.75 -3.94
C CYS A 22 -4.12 4.81 -4.62
N ASP A 23 -5.23 4.46 -3.99
CA ASP A 23 -6.30 3.69 -4.62
C ASP A 23 -7.07 4.52 -5.66
N LYS A 24 -7.38 5.77 -5.32
CA LYS A 24 -8.10 6.73 -6.18
C LYS A 24 -7.29 7.24 -7.36
N LYS A 25 -5.97 7.11 -7.33
CA LYS A 25 -5.09 7.61 -8.38
C LYS A 25 -5.29 6.85 -9.71
N ASN A 26 -5.18 7.60 -10.81
CA ASN A 26 -5.16 7.03 -12.15
C ASN A 26 -3.80 6.40 -12.49
N TYR A 27 -3.81 5.11 -12.88
CA TYR A 27 -2.61 4.38 -13.29
C TYR A 27 -2.68 3.93 -14.74
N VAL A 28 -1.68 4.34 -15.51
CA VAL A 28 -1.51 3.85 -16.88
C VAL A 28 -0.79 2.50 -16.86
N LEU A 29 -1.44 1.48 -17.44
CA LEU A 29 -0.85 0.16 -17.70
C LEU A 29 -0.46 0.08 -19.18
N LYS A 30 0.85 0.01 -19.48
CA LYS A 30 1.33 -0.12 -20.87
C LYS A 30 1.01 -1.52 -21.43
N LYS A 31 0.42 -1.52 -22.63
CA LYS A 31 0.07 -2.69 -23.44
C LYS A 31 1.31 -3.50 -23.82
N LYS A 32 1.27 -4.82 -23.58
CA LYS A 32 2.01 -5.83 -24.35
C LYS A 32 1.29 -7.15 -24.10
N GLY A 33 0.75 -7.78 -25.15
CA GLY A 33 -0.12 -8.98 -25.16
C GLY A 33 0.02 -9.93 -23.98
N ARG A 34 -0.61 -9.61 -22.85
CA ARG A 34 -0.44 -10.28 -21.56
C ARG A 34 -1.81 -10.58 -20.97
N LYS A 35 -1.90 -11.68 -20.22
CA LYS A 35 -3.14 -12.16 -19.60
C LYS A 35 -3.67 -11.14 -18.59
N VAL A 36 -4.99 -11.00 -18.48
CA VAL A 36 -5.68 -10.08 -17.55
C VAL A 36 -5.21 -10.21 -16.10
N SER A 37 -4.90 -11.43 -15.63
CA SER A 37 -4.34 -11.68 -14.29
C SER A 37 -3.02 -10.93 -14.03
N GLN A 38 -2.23 -10.66 -15.06
CA GLN A 38 -1.00 -9.87 -14.94
C GLN A 38 -1.27 -8.37 -14.79
N ASN A 39 -2.44 -7.87 -15.22
CA ASN A 39 -2.82 -6.47 -15.06
C ASN A 39 -3.15 -6.14 -13.60
N CYS A 40 -3.84 -7.04 -12.90
CA CYS A 40 -4.08 -6.88 -11.46
C CYS A 40 -2.78 -6.85 -10.65
N SER A 41 -1.85 -7.77 -10.91
CA SER A 41 -0.54 -7.76 -10.24
C SER A 41 0.23 -6.47 -10.51
N ARG A 42 0.25 -5.98 -11.75
CA ARG A 42 0.92 -4.72 -12.11
C ARG A 42 0.28 -3.50 -11.46
N LEU A 43 -1.05 -3.46 -11.43
CA LEU A 43 -1.78 -2.38 -10.77
C LEU A 43 -1.50 -2.37 -9.27
N GLY A 44 -1.55 -3.55 -8.64
CA GLY A 44 -1.16 -3.73 -7.24
C GLY A 44 0.24 -3.18 -6.99
N SER A 45 1.24 -3.62 -7.76
CA SER A 45 2.63 -3.12 -7.61
C SER A 45 2.74 -1.60 -7.76
N LYS A 46 1.97 -1.00 -8.68
CA LYS A 46 1.93 0.47 -8.83
C LYS A 46 1.29 1.16 -7.63
N LYS A 47 0.21 0.61 -7.07
CA LYS A 47 -0.47 1.13 -5.87
C LYS A 47 0.42 1.01 -4.62
N HIS A 48 1.05 -0.14 -4.38
CA HIS A 48 2.03 -0.31 -3.29
C HIS A 48 3.23 0.65 -3.43
N SER A 49 3.75 0.80 -4.65
CA SER A 49 4.80 1.78 -4.93
C SER A 49 4.32 3.20 -4.62
N CYS A 50 3.11 3.58 -5.01
CA CYS A 50 2.52 4.86 -4.65
C CYS A 50 2.48 5.08 -3.14
N VAL A 51 2.03 4.09 -2.35
CA VAL A 51 1.99 4.19 -0.87
C VAL A 51 3.39 4.41 -0.31
N THR A 52 4.38 3.63 -0.78
CA THR A 52 5.79 3.81 -0.40
C THR A 52 6.30 5.21 -0.71
N HIS A 53 5.97 5.74 -1.88
CA HIS A 53 6.34 7.10 -2.29
C HIS A 53 5.65 8.18 -1.45
N ALA A 54 4.39 7.99 -1.09
CA ALA A 54 3.63 8.95 -0.29
C ALA A 54 4.15 9.05 1.16
N LEU A 55 4.69 7.95 1.69
CA LEU A 55 5.17 7.84 3.06
C LEU A 55 6.68 8.13 3.23
N ARG A 56 7.45 8.21 2.14
CA ARG A 56 8.88 8.51 2.17
C ARG A 56 9.18 9.96 1.82
N GLU A 57 10.26 10.48 2.37
CA GLU A 57 10.77 11.79 2.00
C GLU A 57 11.31 11.76 0.57
N HIS A 58 11.15 12.88 -0.13
CA HIS A 58 11.79 13.15 -1.41
C HIS A 58 12.80 14.28 -1.23
N LYS A 59 14.05 14.06 -1.64
CA LYS A 59 15.12 15.08 -1.63
C LYS A 59 15.67 15.23 -3.04
N ASN A 60 15.68 16.46 -3.56
CA ASN A 60 16.16 16.78 -4.91
C ASN A 60 15.49 15.91 -6.01
N GLY A 61 14.17 15.72 -5.91
CA GLY A 61 13.39 14.90 -6.84
C GLY A 61 13.58 13.39 -6.71
N LYS A 62 14.43 12.91 -5.79
CA LYS A 62 14.68 11.48 -5.55
C LYS A 62 14.06 11.03 -4.24
N MET A 63 13.39 9.87 -4.26
CA MET A 63 12.88 9.23 -3.05
C MET A 63 14.04 8.78 -2.16
N THR A 64 13.99 9.12 -0.88
CA THR A 64 14.99 8.70 0.10
C THR A 64 14.55 7.42 0.82
N THR A 65 15.38 6.91 1.72
CA THR A 65 15.00 5.80 2.60
C THR A 65 14.33 6.25 3.90
N ARG A 66 14.24 7.57 4.14
CA ARG A 66 13.64 8.15 5.33
C ARG A 66 12.13 8.27 5.16
N SER A 67 11.42 8.02 6.24
CA SER A 67 9.98 8.26 6.29
C SER A 67 9.69 9.74 6.47
N LYS A 68 8.63 10.21 5.81
CA LYS A 68 8.16 11.60 5.90
C LYS A 68 7.49 11.91 7.24
N TYR A 69 6.88 10.91 7.88
CA TYR A 69 6.07 11.08 9.08
C TYR A 69 6.69 10.39 10.29
N PRO A 70 6.76 11.06 11.47
CA PRO A 70 7.17 10.43 12.72
C PRO A 70 6.32 9.21 13.04
N GLY A 71 6.93 8.19 13.65
CA GLY A 71 6.25 6.95 14.01
C GLY A 71 5.88 6.05 12.82
N VAL A 72 6.00 6.50 11.56
CA VAL A 72 5.75 5.67 10.38
C VAL A 72 7.06 5.25 9.76
N ARG A 73 7.32 3.94 9.61
CA ARG A 73 8.51 3.38 8.96
C ARG A 73 8.12 2.57 7.73
N VAL A 74 8.75 2.82 6.58
CA VAL A 74 8.58 2.01 5.37
C VAL A 74 9.86 1.19 5.11
N PRO A 75 9.88 -0.12 5.43
CA PRO A 75 11.07 -0.94 5.30
C PRO A 75 11.70 -0.91 3.90
N LYS A 76 13.02 -0.76 3.83
CA LYS A 76 13.75 -0.77 2.56
C LYS A 76 13.95 -2.21 2.07
N CYS A 77 14.51 -3.04 2.95
CA CYS A 77 14.88 -4.42 2.66
C CYS A 77 13.94 -5.38 3.41
N ALA A 78 13.87 -6.61 2.92
CA ALA A 78 13.32 -7.70 3.71
C ALA A 78 14.32 -8.10 4.79
N GLU A 79 13.81 -8.53 5.93
CA GLU A 79 14.58 -9.00 7.08
C GLU A 79 14.37 -10.52 7.21
N PRO A 80 15.42 -11.31 7.48
CA PRO A 80 15.26 -12.74 7.72
C PRO A 80 14.61 -12.98 9.08
N VAL A 81 13.56 -13.80 9.12
CA VAL A 81 12.89 -14.25 10.35
C VAL A 81 12.81 -15.77 10.38
N ARG A 82 12.71 -16.37 11.58
CA ARG A 82 12.56 -17.82 11.75
C ARG A 82 11.10 -18.17 12.00
N VAL A 83 10.55 -19.06 11.17
CA VAL A 83 9.16 -19.54 11.28
C VAL A 83 9.20 -21.05 11.10
N ASP A 84 8.68 -21.79 12.08
CA ASP A 84 8.66 -23.28 12.07
C ASP A 84 10.01 -23.94 11.78
N GLY A 85 11.12 -23.31 12.20
CA GLY A 85 12.48 -23.81 11.96
C GLY A 85 13.10 -23.39 10.63
N GLU A 86 12.35 -22.74 9.73
CA GLU A 86 12.84 -22.23 8.45
C GLU A 86 13.15 -20.73 8.49
N THR A 87 14.13 -20.29 7.69
CA THR A 87 14.44 -18.86 7.53
C THR A 87 13.63 -18.30 6.36
N VAL A 88 12.73 -17.36 6.66
CA VAL A 88 11.84 -16.71 5.69
C VAL A 88 12.19 -15.22 5.61
N MET A 89 12.23 -14.66 4.39
CA MET A 89 12.40 -13.23 4.21
C MET A 89 11.06 -12.49 4.40
N ALA A 90 11.00 -11.61 5.40
CA ALA A 90 9.81 -10.84 5.75
C ALA A 90 10.00 -9.36 5.42
N LYS A 91 9.00 -8.77 4.75
CA LYS A 91 8.97 -7.33 4.49
C LYS A 91 7.54 -6.82 4.62
N PRO A 92 7.17 -6.18 5.74
CA PRO A 92 5.89 -5.48 5.82
C PRO A 92 5.96 -4.20 4.99
N ASP A 93 4.81 -3.76 4.46
CA ASP A 93 4.75 -2.48 3.74
C ASP A 93 5.09 -1.30 4.65
N THR A 94 4.50 -1.27 5.86
CA THR A 94 4.70 -0.18 6.82
C THR A 94 4.78 -0.72 8.25
N ILE A 95 5.51 -0.02 9.11
CA ILE A 95 5.61 -0.28 10.55
C ILE A 95 5.28 1.02 11.29
N LEU A 96 4.35 0.95 12.23
CA LEU A 96 3.90 2.04 13.07
C LEU A 96 4.51 1.92 14.46
N ASP A 97 5.08 3.00 14.95
CA ASP A 97 5.58 3.18 16.32
C ASP A 97 6.54 2.05 16.76
N GLY A 98 7.23 1.47 15.78
CA GLY A 98 8.17 0.36 15.96
C GLY A 98 7.55 -1.00 16.31
N ASN A 99 6.23 -1.10 16.50
CA ASN A 99 5.62 -2.30 17.09
C ASN A 99 4.42 -2.90 16.34
N ARG A 100 3.92 -2.23 15.31
CA ARG A 100 2.76 -2.72 14.55
C ARG A 100 3.03 -2.64 13.07
N SER A 101 2.95 -3.77 12.37
CA SER A 101 2.99 -3.75 10.91
C SER A 101 1.61 -3.46 10.31
N VAL A 102 1.60 -2.69 9.23
CA VAL A 102 0.42 -2.45 8.39
C VAL A 102 0.79 -2.81 6.96
N ASP A 103 0.11 -3.81 6.43
CA ASP A 103 0.25 -4.24 5.04
C ASP A 103 -0.87 -3.65 4.19
N ALA A 104 -0.53 -2.90 3.14
CA ALA A 104 -1.53 -2.33 2.26
C ALA A 104 -2.07 -3.45 1.36
N LYS A 105 -3.39 -3.60 1.26
CA LYS A 105 -3.99 -4.61 0.36
C LYS A 105 -4.91 -3.92 -0.62
N PHE A 106 -4.61 -4.07 -1.91
CA PHE A 106 -5.42 -3.54 -3.00
C PHE A 106 -6.12 -4.70 -3.73
N PRO A 107 -7.26 -5.20 -3.23
CA PRO A 107 -8.02 -6.21 -3.95
C PRO A 107 -8.32 -5.73 -5.38
N CYS A 108 -8.12 -6.63 -6.34
CA CYS A 108 -8.30 -6.34 -7.75
C CYS A 108 -9.37 -7.24 -8.33
N ASP A 109 -10.31 -6.64 -9.04
CA ASP A 109 -11.32 -7.31 -9.83
C ASP A 109 -10.87 -7.31 -11.29
N SER A 110 -10.37 -8.47 -11.76
CA SER A 110 -9.77 -8.61 -13.08
C SER A 110 -10.71 -8.25 -14.21
N ASP A 111 -12.01 -8.49 -14.03
CA ASP A 111 -13.03 -8.27 -15.05
C ASP A 111 -13.32 -6.78 -15.21
N LYS A 112 -13.10 -6.03 -14.12
CA LYS A 112 -13.20 -4.59 -14.14
C LYS A 112 -11.95 -3.96 -14.74
N VAL A 113 -10.75 -4.57 -14.65
CA VAL A 113 -9.47 -4.05 -15.20
C VAL A 113 -9.49 -3.94 -16.73
N LYS A 114 -9.88 -2.77 -17.23
CA LYS A 114 -9.86 -2.42 -18.65
C LYS A 114 -8.52 -1.74 -18.98
N GLU A 115 -7.84 -2.21 -20.03
CA GLU A 115 -6.72 -1.47 -20.62
C GLU A 115 -7.28 -0.24 -21.34
N ILE A 116 -6.96 0.97 -20.86
CA ILE A 116 -7.43 2.20 -21.51
C ILE A 116 -6.29 2.78 -22.35
N ASN A 117 -6.51 2.66 -23.67
CA ASN A 117 -5.93 3.32 -24.84
C ASN A 117 -4.41 3.34 -25.09
N LYS A 118 -4.08 3.00 -26.34
CA LYS A 118 -2.83 3.30 -27.04
C LYS A 118 -2.64 4.84 -27.06
N GLY A 119 -1.52 5.32 -26.53
CA GLY A 119 -0.81 6.45 -27.13
C GLY A 119 -1.36 7.88 -27.01
N VAL A 120 -2.39 8.20 -26.23
CA VAL A 120 -2.85 9.60 -26.08
C VAL A 120 -3.32 9.87 -24.65
N GLY A 121 -2.98 11.06 -24.15
CA GLY A 121 -3.26 11.49 -22.77
C GLY A 121 -4.75 11.40 -22.41
N PHE A 122 -4.99 11.17 -21.11
CA PHE A 122 -6.30 11.18 -20.46
C PHE A 122 -7.31 10.18 -21.04
N GLY A 123 -7.08 8.89 -20.72
CA GLY A 123 -8.14 7.88 -20.76
C GLY A 123 -9.00 7.92 -19.49
N GLU A 124 -10.27 7.55 -19.60
CA GLU A 124 -11.22 7.47 -18.49
C GLU A 124 -10.67 6.67 -17.30
N PRO A 125 -11.10 6.97 -16.06
CA PRO A 125 -10.46 6.47 -14.86
C PRO A 125 -10.77 4.99 -14.65
N ALA A 126 -9.74 4.20 -14.44
CA ALA A 126 -9.86 2.85 -13.93
C ALA A 126 -10.10 2.92 -12.41
N ILE A 127 -11.31 3.35 -12.01
CA ILE A 127 -11.73 3.37 -10.61
C ILE A 127 -12.04 1.93 -10.20
N TYR A 128 -11.05 1.21 -9.66
CA TYR A 128 -11.32 -0.03 -8.94
C TYR A 128 -11.35 0.28 -7.46
N ARG A 129 -12.53 0.66 -6.97
CA ARG A 129 -12.83 0.59 -5.55
C ARG A 129 -12.68 -0.87 -5.15
N SER A 130 -11.68 -1.12 -4.32
CA SER A 130 -11.37 -2.48 -3.90
C SER A 130 -12.40 -2.91 -2.85
N GLU A 131 -13.50 -3.54 -3.26
CA GLU A 131 -14.53 -4.02 -2.34
C GLU A 131 -14.17 -5.40 -1.80
N ARG A 132 -13.26 -5.46 -0.81
CA ARG A 132 -13.19 -6.56 0.16
C ARG A 132 -12.66 -6.05 1.50
N ALA A 133 -13.36 -6.41 2.58
CA ALA A 133 -12.98 -6.12 3.96
C ALA A 133 -11.63 -6.76 4.30
N GLY A 134 -10.65 -5.96 4.75
CA GLY A 134 -9.24 -6.36 4.89
C GLY A 134 -8.94 -7.60 5.75
N ARG A 135 -9.85 -8.03 6.63
CA ARG A 135 -9.67 -9.25 7.46
C ARG A 135 -9.63 -10.55 6.64
N THR A 136 -10.31 -10.63 5.50
CA THR A 136 -10.29 -11.82 4.63
C THR A 136 -9.06 -11.90 3.71
N LEU A 137 -8.14 -10.94 3.83
CA LEU A 137 -6.91 -10.85 3.03
C LEU A 137 -5.62 -11.03 3.84
N MET A 138 -5.72 -11.26 5.15
CA MET A 138 -4.58 -11.75 5.93
C MET A 138 -4.26 -13.17 5.49
N LYS A 139 -3.01 -13.39 5.10
CA LYS A 139 -2.41 -14.68 4.82
C LYS A 139 -1.41 -14.99 5.93
N ASP A 140 -0.80 -16.16 5.88
CA ASP A 140 0.21 -16.61 6.85
C ASP A 140 1.36 -15.59 7.04
N LYS A 141 1.64 -14.77 6.02
CA LYS A 141 2.61 -13.67 6.10
C LYS A 141 2.25 -12.64 7.15
N GLU A 142 1.02 -12.13 7.11
CA GLU A 142 0.58 -11.09 8.03
C GLU A 142 0.25 -11.68 9.41
N ASP A 143 -0.27 -12.91 9.48
CA ASP A 143 -0.71 -13.48 10.75
C ASP A 143 0.44 -14.14 11.55
N LYS A 144 1.41 -14.77 10.87
CA LYS A 144 2.50 -15.53 11.51
C LYS A 144 3.86 -14.88 11.27
N ILE A 145 4.24 -14.65 10.01
CA ILE A 145 5.62 -14.27 9.65
C ILE A 145 5.99 -12.87 10.18
N TYR A 146 5.12 -11.87 10.06
CA TYR A 146 5.45 -10.50 10.50
C TYR A 146 5.54 -10.34 12.02
N ARG A 147 4.93 -11.24 12.81
CA ARG A 147 5.05 -11.23 14.28
C ARG A 147 6.43 -11.70 14.75
N GLU A 148 7.15 -12.43 13.91
CA GLU A 148 8.53 -12.87 14.19
C GLU A 148 9.58 -11.80 13.86
N ILE A 149 9.18 -10.65 13.30
CA ILE A 149 10.10 -9.51 13.10
C ILE A 149 10.37 -8.88 14.48
N PRO A 150 11.64 -8.70 14.89
CA PRO A 150 11.96 -8.10 16.19
C PRO A 150 11.26 -6.76 16.42
N GLY A 151 10.57 -6.66 17.56
CA GLY A 151 9.82 -5.47 17.97
C GLY A 151 8.36 -5.43 17.51
N ILE A 152 7.97 -6.19 16.49
CA ILE A 152 6.59 -6.23 15.99
C ILE A 152 5.72 -7.11 16.89
N LYS A 153 4.72 -6.50 17.52
CA LYS A 153 3.76 -7.16 18.42
C LYS A 153 2.44 -7.49 17.74
N SER A 154 2.10 -6.77 16.68
CA SER A 154 0.84 -6.95 15.95
C SER A 154 1.00 -6.63 14.48
N SER A 155 0.14 -7.21 13.67
CA SER A 155 0.14 -7.05 12.22
C SER A 155 -1.30 -6.90 11.74
N THR A 156 -1.53 -5.96 10.85
CA THR A 156 -2.86 -5.68 10.32
C THR A 156 -2.80 -5.37 8.83
N THR A 157 -3.91 -5.59 8.14
CA THR A 157 -4.09 -5.18 6.75
C THR A 157 -4.87 -3.88 6.65
N MET A 158 -4.49 -3.03 5.70
CA MET A 158 -5.19 -1.81 5.34
C MET A 158 -5.66 -1.92 3.89
N THR A 159 -6.97 -2.09 3.69
CA THR A 159 -7.59 -1.97 2.36
C THR A 159 -8.09 -0.55 2.14
N PRO A 160 -8.26 -0.11 0.88
CA PRO A 160 -8.91 1.16 0.55
C PRO A 160 -10.25 1.39 1.26
N GLU A 161 -11.13 0.39 1.33
CA GLU A 161 -12.40 0.47 2.06
C GLU A 161 -12.20 0.72 3.57
N ARG A 162 -11.23 0.03 4.18
CA ARG A 162 -10.88 0.27 5.59
C ARG A 162 -10.25 1.64 5.78
N ALA A 163 -9.41 2.06 4.84
CA ALA A 163 -8.74 3.34 4.89
C ALA A 163 -9.76 4.48 4.85
N GLU A 164 -10.77 4.40 3.97
CA GLU A 164 -11.88 5.34 3.90
C GLU A 164 -12.63 5.48 5.23
N LYS A 165 -12.87 4.35 5.92
CA LYS A 165 -13.50 4.33 7.26
C LYS A 165 -12.61 4.92 8.36
N VAL A 166 -11.28 4.92 8.18
CA VAL A 166 -10.31 5.39 9.19
C VAL A 166 -10.01 6.89 9.06
N ILE A 167 -10.02 7.43 7.85
CA ILE A 167 -9.64 8.83 7.59
C ILE A 167 -10.74 9.85 7.94
N HIS A 168 -12.01 9.44 8.05
CA HIS A 168 -13.13 10.31 8.47
C HIS A 168 -13.12 11.72 7.82
N GLU A 169 -12.81 11.81 6.52
CA GLU A 169 -12.74 13.06 5.72
C GLU A 169 -11.49 13.94 5.89
N ASP A 170 -10.63 13.70 6.88
CA ASP A 170 -9.42 14.48 7.17
C ASP A 170 -8.21 14.11 6.30
N CYS A 171 -8.42 13.74 5.03
CA CYS A 171 -7.34 13.36 4.13
C CYS A 171 -7.55 13.93 2.73
N GLU A 172 -6.61 14.77 2.29
CA GLU A 172 -6.61 15.33 0.95
C GLU A 172 -5.66 14.57 0.02
N CYS A 173 -6.12 14.32 -1.21
CA CYS A 173 -5.35 13.65 -2.26
C CYS A 173 -5.06 14.61 -3.42
N ASN A 174 -3.83 15.13 -3.47
CA ASN A 174 -3.36 16.04 -4.50
C ASN A 174 -2.34 15.39 -5.46
#